data_AF-A0A845JRG9-F1
#
_entry.id   AF-A0A845JRG9-F1
#
_cell.length_a   1.000
_cell.length_b   1.000
_cell.length_c   1.000
_cell.angle_alpha   90.00
_cell.angle_beta   90.00
_cell.angle_gamma   90.00
#
_symmetry.space_group_name_H-M   'P 1'
#
loop_
_entity.id
_entity.type
_entity.pdbx_description
1 polymer ?
#
loop_
_entity_poly.entity_id
_entity_poly.type
_entity_poly.pdbx_seq_one_letter_code
_entity_poly.pdbx_strand_id
1 'polypeptide(L)'
;MNITAIKIYPFDLGSSQSSLRAYADVVLDDLVLIKGFRIMAAKSGGLFIGMPSKMGKDGKYYDQVEFKTEEFQSLLRSRILEAYKEFS
;
A
#
# COMPACT_ATOMS: atom_id res chain seq x y z
N MET A 1 10.85 10.23 10.54
CA MET A 1 10.36 10.37 9.17
C MET A 1 8.85 10.45 9.24
N ASN A 2 8.23 11.42 8.62
CA ASN A 2 6.80 11.67 8.69
C ASN A 2 6.13 11.38 7.34
N ILE A 3 4.89 10.90 7.40
CA ILE A 3 4.04 10.75 6.21
C ILE A 3 3.32 12.06 5.99
N THR A 4 3.71 12.77 4.94
CA THR A 4 3.27 14.15 4.62
C THR A 4 2.11 14.16 3.64
N ALA A 5 2.06 13.21 2.70
CA ALA A 5 0.91 13.03 1.82
C ALA A 5 0.67 11.55 1.50
N ILE A 6 -0.60 11.22 1.28
CA ILE A 6 -1.03 9.91 0.77
C ILE A 6 -2.02 10.18 -0.36
N LYS A 7 -1.80 9.53 -1.51
CA LYS A 7 -2.72 9.56 -2.64
C LYS A 7 -3.25 8.16 -2.91
N ILE A 8 -4.57 8.02 -2.85
CA ILE A 8 -5.28 6.77 -3.10
C ILE A 8 -5.73 6.72 -4.56
N TYR A 9 -5.55 5.55 -5.17
CA TYR A 9 -6.05 5.22 -6.50
C TYR A 9 -6.95 3.99 -6.36
N PRO A 10 -8.28 4.18 -6.19
CA PRO A 10 -9.22 3.08 -6.04
C PRO A 10 -9.32 2.26 -7.33
N PHE A 11 -9.63 0.98 -7.20
CA PHE A 11 -10.07 0.15 -8.31
C PHE A 11 -11.55 -0.12 -8.21
N ASP A 12 -12.29 0.27 -9.25
CA ASP A 12 -13.66 -0.17 -9.44
C ASP A 12 -13.65 -1.51 -10.19
N LEU A 13 -13.53 -2.60 -9.43
CA LEU A 13 -13.60 -3.94 -9.99
C LEU A 13 -14.94 -4.55 -9.57
N GLY A 14 -15.95 -4.38 -10.42
CA GLY A 14 -17.25 -5.06 -10.37
C GLY A 14 -17.17 -6.61 -10.42
N SER A 15 -15.98 -7.20 -10.21
CA SER A 15 -15.74 -8.61 -10.05
C SER A 15 -14.98 -8.88 -8.74
N SER A 16 -15.59 -9.65 -7.85
CA SER A 16 -15.11 -10.10 -6.54
C SER A 16 -13.85 -10.99 -6.56
N GLN A 17 -13.18 -11.15 -7.71
CA GLN A 17 -12.10 -12.12 -7.92
C GLN A 17 -10.70 -11.62 -7.53
N SER A 18 -10.46 -10.30 -7.52
CA SER A 18 -9.16 -9.74 -7.12
C SER A 18 -9.18 -9.32 -5.66
N SER A 19 -8.12 -9.70 -4.92
CA SER A 19 -7.90 -9.18 -3.57
C SER A 19 -7.47 -7.71 -3.59
N LEU A 20 -6.93 -7.19 -4.69
CA LEU A 20 -6.50 -5.79 -4.79
C LEU A 20 -7.71 -4.84 -4.81
N ARG A 21 -7.69 -3.84 -3.94
CA ARG A 21 -8.76 -2.83 -3.80
C ARG A 21 -8.33 -1.44 -4.27
N ALA A 22 -7.08 -1.08 -4.01
CA ALA A 22 -6.52 0.22 -4.42
C ALA A 22 -5.00 0.16 -4.47
N TYR A 23 -4.40 1.09 -5.22
CA TYR A 23 -3.00 1.48 -4.99
C TYR A 23 -2.95 2.72 -4.10
N ALA A 24 -1.84 2.90 -3.41
CA ALA A 24 -1.51 4.12 -2.70
C ALA A 24 -0.08 4.56 -3.03
N ASP A 25 0.10 5.87 -3.15
CA ASP A 25 1.38 6.54 -3.21
C ASP A 25 1.57 7.33 -1.90
N VAL A 26 2.79 7.32 -1.35
CA VAL A 26 3.11 7.96 -0.08
C VAL A 26 4.28 8.92 -0.26
N VAL A 27 4.14 10.13 0.26
CA VAL A 27 5.24 11.12 0.37
C VAL A 27 5.75 11.12 1.81
N LEU A 28 7.07 11.04 1.95
CA LEU A 28 7.78 11.09 3.23
C LEU A 28 8.54 12.40 3.34
N ASP A 29 8.29 13.14 4.43
CA ASP A 29 8.92 14.43 4.76
C ASP A 29 8.95 15.45 3.61
N ASP A 30 8.00 15.42 2.67
CA ASP A 30 7.99 16.23 1.44
C ASP A 30 9.22 16.04 0.53
N LEU A 31 10.00 14.97 0.75
CA LEU A 31 11.27 14.72 0.08
C LEU A 31 11.22 13.48 -0.82
N VAL A 32 10.53 12.43 -0.39
CA VAL A 32 10.58 11.12 -1.06
C VAL A 32 9.17 10.64 -1.38
N LEU A 33 8.89 10.45 -2.67
CA LEU A 33 7.68 9.81 -3.14
C LEU A 33 7.93 8.32 -3.37
N ILE A 34 7.18 7.48 -2.66
CA ILE A 34 7.18 6.02 -2.82
C ILE A 34 5.84 5.61 -3.42
N LYS A 35 5.89 4.96 -4.58
CA LYS A 35 4.70 4.57 -5.34
C LYS A 35 4.38 3.10 -5.23
N GLY A 36 3.11 2.76 -5.40
CA GLY A 36 2.68 1.39 -5.65
C GLY A 36 2.51 0.52 -4.41
N PHE A 37 2.17 1.12 -3.26
CA PHE A 37 1.60 0.36 -2.15
C PHE A 37 0.26 -0.23 -2.59
N ARG A 38 -0.05 -1.45 -2.15
CA ARG A 38 -1.27 -2.17 -2.52
C ARG A 38 -2.17 -2.33 -1.31
N ILE A 39 -3.40 -1.83 -1.39
CA ILE A 39 -4.45 -2.11 -0.41
C ILE A 39 -5.17 -3.37 -0.88
N MET A 40 -5.10 -4.44 -0.10
CA MET A 40 -5.62 -5.75 -0.46
C MET A 40 -6.62 -6.25 0.58
N ALA A 41 -7.66 -6.95 0.15
CA ALA A 41 -8.58 -7.67 1.01
C ALA A 41 -8.07 -9.08 1.31
N ALA A 42 -8.04 -9.44 2.59
CA ALA A 42 -7.73 -10.79 3.02
C ALA A 42 -8.94 -11.72 2.84
N LYS A 43 -8.68 -13.01 2.58
CA LYS A 43 -9.75 -14.02 2.47
C LYS A 43 -10.55 -14.19 3.78
N SER A 44 -9.88 -13.99 4.92
CA SER A 44 -10.47 -14.05 6.26
C SER A 44 -11.28 -12.80 6.64
N GLY A 45 -11.38 -11.82 5.74
CA GLY A 45 -11.90 -10.49 6.04
C GLY A 45 -10.81 -9.52 6.48
N GLY A 46 -11.10 -8.22 6.33
CA GLY A 46 -10.18 -7.13 6.61
C GLY A 46 -9.30 -6.72 5.42
N LEU A 47 -8.60 -5.61 5.61
CA LEU A 47 -7.67 -5.04 4.62
C LEU A 47 -6.24 -5.12 5.16
N PHE A 48 -5.29 -5.28 4.24
CA PHE A 48 -3.86 -5.25 4.55
C PHE A 48 -3.11 -4.51 3.45
N ILE A 49 -1.94 -3.97 3.81
CA ILE A 49 -1.10 -3.19 2.90
C ILE A 49 0.09 -4.03 2.46
N GLY A 50 0.21 -4.26 1.16
CA GLY A 50 1.40 -4.81 0.51
C GLY A 50 2.37 -3.69 0.11
N MET A 51 3.66 -3.93 0.32
CA MET A 51 4.73 -3.01 -0.07
C MET A 51 4.87 -2.92 -1.60
N PRO A 52 5.41 -1.82 -2.16
CA PRO A 52 5.78 -1.74 -3.56
C PRO A 52 6.68 -2.92 -3.92
N SER A 53 6.34 -3.64 -4.98
CA SER A 53 7.08 -4.83 -5.40
C SER A 53 7.08 -4.96 -6.91
N LYS A 54 8.09 -5.62 -7.44
CA LYS A 54 8.28 -5.87 -8.87
C LYS A 54 8.52 -7.35 -9.11
N MET A 55 7.97 -7.86 -10.20
CA MET A 55 8.22 -9.24 -10.63
C MET A 55 9.63 -9.35 -11.22
N GLY A 56 10.41 -10.28 -10.68
CA GLY A 56 11.72 -10.67 -11.20
C GLY A 56 11.62 -11.56 -12.43
N LYS A 57 12.76 -11.81 -13.06
CA LYS A 57 12.85 -12.70 -14.24
C LYS A 57 12.50 -14.16 -13.92
N ASP A 58 12.60 -14.54 -12.65
CA ASP A 58 12.23 -15.85 -12.13
C ASP A 58 10.74 -15.96 -11.78
N GLY A 59 9.94 -14.93 -12.09
CA GLY A 59 8.50 -14.88 -11.81
C GLY A 59 8.14 -14.58 -10.36
N LYS A 60 9.13 -14.35 -9.47
CA LYS A 60 8.88 -14.01 -8.07
C LYS A 60 8.72 -12.51 -7.89
N TYR A 61 7.92 -12.09 -6.92
CA TYR A 61 7.79 -10.68 -6.56
C TYR A 61 8.78 -10.32 -5.47
N TYR A 62 9.46 -9.18 -5.66
CA TYR A 62 10.43 -8.64 -4.72
C TYR A 62 10.04 -7.24 -4.31
N ASP A 63 9.98 -7.01 -3.00
CA ASP A 63 9.75 -5.68 -2.44
C ASP A 63 10.86 -4.73 -2.93
N GLN A 64 10.44 -3.55 -3.38
CA GLN A 64 11.33 -2.51 -3.90
C GLN A 64 11.77 -1.54 -2.80
N VAL A 65 11.05 -1.54 -1.67
CA VAL A 65 11.27 -0.67 -0.54
C VAL A 65 11.17 -1.50 0.73
N GLU A 66 12.13 -1.31 1.63
CA GLU A 66 12.14 -1.94 2.94
C GLU A 66 12.27 -0.86 4.02
N PHE A 67 11.34 -0.84 4.97
CA PHE A 67 11.41 0.03 6.14
C PHE A 67 11.97 -0.77 7.32
N LYS A 68 13.06 -0.29 7.91
CA LYS A 68 13.86 -1.07 8.87
C LYS A 68 13.27 -1.19 10.27
N THR A 69 12.26 -0.39 10.61
CA THR A 69 11.63 -0.42 11.94
C THR A 69 10.17 -0.87 11.85
N GLU A 70 9.77 -1.78 12.73
CA GLU A 70 8.39 -2.28 12.82
C GLU A 70 7.40 -1.16 13.19
N GLU A 71 7.85 -0.21 14.03
CA GLU A 71 7.08 0.96 14.42
C GLU A 71 6.68 1.79 13.20
N PHE A 72 7.63 2.14 12.34
CA PHE A 72 7.34 2.94 11.14
C PHE A 72 6.51 2.16 10.14
N GLN A 73 6.78 0.85 9.98
CA GLN A 73 5.95 0.01 9.12
C GLN A 73 4.49 -0.02 9.60
N SER A 74 4.26 -0.14 10.91
CA SER A 74 2.92 -0.18 11.49
C SER A 74 2.20 1.15 11.31
N LEU A 75 2.88 2.26 11.61
CA LEU A 75 2.38 3.61 11.35
C LEU A 75 1.99 3.79 9.87
N LEU A 76 2.87 3.40 8.95
CA LEU A 76 2.64 3.51 7.51
C LEU A 76 1.41 2.72 7.07
N ARG A 77 1.28 1.47 7.51
CA ARG A 77 0.12 0.63 7.18
C ARG A 77 -1.19 1.25 7.69
N SER A 78 -1.21 1.72 8.94
CA SER A 78 -2.39 2.36 9.52
C SER A 78 -2.79 3.63 8.77
N ARG A 79 -1.83 4.52 8.47
CA ARG A 79 -2.10 5.79 7.78
C ARG A 79 -2.62 5.58 6.35
N ILE A 80 -2.10 4.59 5.62
CA ILE A 80 -2.62 4.24 4.28
C ILE A 80 -4.05 3.71 4.37
N LEU A 81 -4.34 2.85 5.35
CA LEU A 81 -5.69 2.30 5.55
C LEU A 81 -6.69 3.38 5.96
N GLU A 82 -6.29 4.33 6.81
CA GLU A 82 -7.11 5.49 7.18
C GLU A 82 -7.42 6.35 5.96
N ALA A 83 -6.41 6.73 5.16
CA ALA A 83 -6.60 7.50 3.95
C ALA A 83 -7.53 6.80 2.93
N TYR A 84 -7.45 5.47 2.84
CA TYR A 84 -8.36 4.69 2.00
C TYR A 84 -9.81 4.73 2.48
N LYS A 85 -10.04 4.67 3.81
CA LYS A 85 -11.38 4.76 4.41
C LYS A 85 -11.99 6.15 4.27
N GLU A 86 -11.19 7.21 4.33
CA GLU A 86 -11.67 8.59 4.11
C GLU A 86 -12.04 8.86 2.64
N PHE A 87 -11.36 8.17 1.71
CA PHE A 87 -11.66 8.25 0.29
C PHE A 87 -12.94 7.49 -0.11
N SER A 88 -13.18 6.33 0.52
CA SER A 88 -14.25 5.38 0.16
C SER A 88 -15.61 5.77 0.74
#